data_AF-A0A3B9XT90-F1
#
_entry.id   AF-A0A3B9XT90-F1
#
_cell.length_a   1.000
_cell.length_b   1.000
_cell.length_c   1.000
_cell.angle_alpha   90.00
_cell.angle_beta   90.00
_cell.angle_gamma   90.00
#
_symmetry.space_group_name_H-M   'P 1'
#
loop_
_entity.id
_entity.type
_entity.pdbx_description
1 polymer ?
#
loop_
_entity_poly.entity_id
_entity_poly.type
_entity_poly.pdbx_seq_one_letter_code
_entity_poly.pdbx_strand_id
1 'polypeptide(L)'
;SSPGSGKTTLLTRTLTDLKGKFPLAVIEGDQETSQDAERIRATGVNAIQVNTGKGCHLDGHMVGHALETLQPQPGSVLFIENVGNLVCPAAFDLGEAHKVAILSITEGEDKPIKYPDMFAAADVMLLNKIDLLPHLDFDVERCIEFARRINPAIQIIKVSAKTGEGMEQWYQWLTLNRQSRLIGHPAFAEGANTAEDTRHA
;
A
#
# COMPACT_ATOMS: atom_id res chain seq x y z
N SER A 1 2.10 -4.32 -8.49
CA SER A 1 1.00 -5.20 -8.94
C SER A 1 0.74 -4.97 -10.42
N SER A 2 -0.06 -5.81 -11.09
CA SER A 2 -0.39 -5.61 -12.51
C SER A 2 -1.30 -4.40 -12.76
N PRO A 3 -1.35 -3.87 -14.01
CA PRO A 3 -2.41 -2.96 -14.43
C PRO A 3 -3.79 -3.60 -14.20
N GLY A 4 -4.75 -2.80 -13.72
CA GLY A 4 -6.12 -3.29 -13.47
C GLY A 4 -6.31 -4.17 -12.23
N SER A 5 -5.26 -4.43 -11.43
CA SER A 5 -5.35 -5.14 -10.14
C SER A 5 -6.23 -4.41 -9.09
N GLY A 6 -6.49 -3.13 -9.31
CA GLY A 6 -7.35 -2.30 -8.46
C GLY A 6 -6.63 -1.44 -7.43
N LYS A 7 -5.33 -1.13 -7.64
CA LYS A 7 -4.50 -0.26 -6.79
C LYS A 7 -5.22 1.03 -6.37
N THR A 8 -5.55 1.89 -7.34
CA THR A 8 -6.19 3.18 -7.10
C THR A 8 -7.52 3.05 -6.39
N THR A 9 -8.35 2.07 -6.74
CA THR A 9 -9.66 1.86 -6.09
C THR A 9 -9.50 1.41 -4.64
N LEU A 10 -8.55 0.52 -4.37
CA LEU A 10 -8.22 0.09 -3.02
C LEU A 10 -7.65 1.26 -2.21
N LEU A 11 -6.78 2.05 -2.82
CA LEU A 11 -6.16 3.22 -2.20
C LEU A 11 -7.20 4.30 -1.88
N THR A 12 -8.03 4.73 -2.83
CA THR A 12 -9.05 5.76 -2.60
C THR A 12 -10.06 5.34 -1.51
N ARG A 13 -10.45 4.06 -1.48
CA ARG A 13 -11.26 3.51 -0.40
C ARG A 13 -10.53 3.58 0.94
N THR A 14 -9.26 3.15 0.98
CA THR A 14 -8.41 3.22 2.17
C THR A 14 -8.29 4.65 2.71
N LEU A 15 -8.04 5.62 1.84
CA LEU A 15 -7.91 7.03 2.22
C LEU A 15 -9.23 7.60 2.76
N THR A 16 -10.35 7.21 2.17
CA THR A 16 -11.68 7.65 2.60
C THR A 16 -12.04 7.07 3.97
N ASP A 17 -11.84 5.77 4.18
CA ASP A 17 -12.23 5.07 5.40
C ASP A 17 -11.28 5.36 6.58
N LEU A 18 -10.04 5.76 6.30
CA LEU A 18 -9.06 6.19 7.31
C LEU A 18 -8.98 7.71 7.49
N LYS A 19 -9.79 8.48 6.77
CA LYS A 19 -9.80 9.95 6.84
C LYS A 19 -10.00 10.41 8.28
N GLY A 20 -9.11 11.28 8.75
CA GLY A 20 -9.16 11.85 10.10
C GLY A 20 -8.62 10.94 11.22
N LYS A 21 -8.24 9.68 10.95
CA LYS A 21 -7.62 8.81 11.96
C LYS A 21 -6.15 9.15 12.21
N PHE A 22 -5.41 9.46 11.14
CA PHE A 22 -4.03 9.96 11.18
C PHE A 22 -3.71 10.67 9.86
N PRO A 23 -2.62 11.46 9.77
CA PRO A 23 -2.25 12.12 8.54
C PRO A 23 -1.93 11.11 7.42
N LEU A 24 -2.41 11.39 6.21
CA LEU A 24 -2.27 10.55 5.03
C LEU A 24 -1.70 11.40 3.90
N ALA A 25 -0.83 10.80 3.08
CA ALA A 25 -0.31 11.43 1.87
C ALA A 25 -0.04 10.35 0.80
N VAL A 26 0.01 10.77 -0.46
CA VAL A 26 0.21 9.84 -1.58
C VAL A 26 1.25 10.37 -2.58
N ILE A 27 2.11 9.48 -3.04
CA ILE A 27 2.85 9.62 -4.30
C ILE A 27 2.25 8.60 -5.26
N GLU A 28 1.72 9.09 -6.38
CA GLU A 28 1.16 8.29 -7.47
C GLU A 28 2.20 8.27 -8.59
N GLY A 29 2.54 7.09 -9.08
CA GLY A 29 3.45 6.90 -10.20
C GLY A 29 2.81 6.13 -11.34
N ASP A 30 2.70 6.77 -12.50
CA ASP A 30 2.25 6.15 -13.73
C ASP A 30 3.11 6.61 -14.92
N GLN A 31 3.01 5.91 -16.05
CA GLN A 31 3.72 6.29 -17.27
C GLN A 31 3.27 7.63 -17.79
N GLU A 32 1.95 7.83 -17.84
CA GLU A 32 1.31 9.01 -18.42
C GLU A 32 -0.02 9.31 -17.71
N THR A 33 -0.51 10.52 -17.95
CA THR A 33 -1.78 11.07 -17.40
C THR A 33 -1.74 11.36 -15.89
N SER A 34 -2.83 11.91 -15.38
CA SER A 34 -2.99 12.20 -13.93
C SER A 34 -4.32 11.70 -13.38
N GLN A 35 -4.98 10.79 -14.10
CA GLN A 35 -6.34 10.33 -13.76
C GLN A 35 -6.38 9.68 -12.37
N ASP A 36 -5.37 8.88 -12.05
CA ASP A 36 -5.32 8.22 -10.74
C ASP A 36 -4.98 9.21 -9.62
N ALA A 37 -4.05 10.15 -9.84
CA ALA A 37 -3.81 11.24 -8.89
C ALA A 37 -5.05 12.14 -8.68
N GLU A 38 -5.83 12.45 -9.71
CA GLU A 38 -7.08 13.21 -9.58
C GLU A 38 -8.11 12.47 -8.72
N ARG A 39 -8.29 11.15 -8.96
CA ARG A 39 -9.16 10.30 -8.14
C ARG A 39 -8.71 10.25 -6.69
N ILE A 40 -7.40 10.20 -6.45
CA ILE A 40 -6.82 10.22 -5.11
C ILE A 40 -7.07 11.58 -4.44
N ARG A 41 -6.81 12.70 -5.12
CA ARG A 41 -7.05 14.06 -4.59
C ARG A 41 -8.51 14.31 -4.27
N ALA A 42 -9.44 13.70 -5.01
CA ALA A 42 -10.88 13.79 -4.73
C ALA A 42 -11.27 13.23 -3.34
N THR A 43 -10.44 12.40 -2.70
CA THR A 43 -10.63 11.97 -1.30
C THR A 43 -10.34 13.08 -0.28
N GLY A 44 -9.66 14.14 -0.70
CA GLY A 44 -9.17 15.25 0.13
C GLY A 44 -7.77 15.04 0.70
N VAL A 45 -7.08 13.95 0.32
CA VAL A 45 -5.69 13.68 0.72
C VAL A 45 -4.72 14.35 -0.26
N ASN A 46 -3.60 14.86 0.26
CA ASN A 46 -2.56 15.47 -0.57
C ASN A 46 -1.85 14.38 -1.40
N ALA A 47 -1.72 14.60 -2.70
CA ALA A 47 -1.14 13.64 -3.63
C ALA A 47 -0.31 14.30 -4.74
N ILE A 48 0.90 13.79 -4.93
CA ILE A 48 1.80 14.16 -6.02
C ILE A 48 1.79 13.06 -7.09
N GLN A 49 1.66 13.48 -8.35
CA GLN A 49 1.82 12.64 -9.53
C GLN A 49 3.29 12.64 -9.94
N VAL A 50 3.84 11.47 -10.23
CA VAL A 50 5.16 11.28 -10.83
C VAL A 50 4.97 10.56 -12.16
N ASN A 51 5.18 11.28 -13.26
CA ASN A 51 5.14 10.70 -14.60
C ASN A 51 6.50 10.08 -14.92
N THR A 52 6.54 8.77 -15.06
CA THR A 52 7.77 8.04 -15.40
C THR A 52 8.08 8.07 -16.90
N GLY A 53 7.14 8.56 -17.72
CA GLY A 53 7.21 8.51 -19.17
C GLY A 53 7.30 7.06 -19.64
N LYS A 54 8.44 6.66 -20.19
CA LYS A 54 8.67 5.27 -20.63
C LYS A 54 9.15 4.34 -19.50
N GLY A 55 9.39 4.86 -18.30
CA GLY A 55 9.80 4.08 -17.13
C GLY A 55 8.72 3.08 -16.71
N CYS A 56 9.13 1.86 -16.33
CA CYS A 56 8.23 0.79 -15.92
C CYS A 56 8.10 0.63 -14.39
N HIS A 57 8.68 1.57 -13.62
CA HIS A 57 8.74 1.60 -12.17
C HIS A 57 9.06 3.03 -11.68
N LEU A 58 8.77 3.30 -10.41
CA LEU A 58 9.40 4.37 -9.62
C LEU A 58 10.72 3.89 -9.02
N ASP A 59 11.64 4.83 -8.77
CA ASP A 59 12.85 4.62 -7.97
C ASP A 59 12.89 5.58 -6.76
N GLY A 60 13.83 5.36 -5.83
CA GLY A 60 13.98 6.19 -4.63
C GLY A 60 14.35 7.65 -4.92
N HIS A 61 15.01 7.95 -6.04
CA HIS A 61 15.32 9.33 -6.41
C HIS A 61 14.05 10.09 -6.83
N MET A 62 13.19 9.47 -7.64
CA MET A 62 11.89 10.03 -8.01
C MET A 62 11.00 10.26 -6.77
N VAL A 63 10.97 9.29 -5.85
CA VAL A 63 10.21 9.41 -4.60
C VAL A 63 10.78 10.52 -3.69
N GLY A 64 12.11 10.63 -3.61
CA GLY A 64 12.79 11.70 -2.86
C GLY A 64 12.39 13.10 -3.34
N HIS A 65 12.42 13.34 -4.66
CA HIS A 65 11.98 14.62 -5.23
C HIS A 65 10.50 14.91 -4.98
N ALA A 66 9.64 13.89 -5.09
CA ALA A 66 8.23 14.04 -4.81
C ALA A 66 7.97 14.40 -3.33
N LEU A 67 8.76 13.86 -2.40
CA LEU A 67 8.69 14.17 -0.97
C LEU A 67 9.03 15.63 -0.65
N GLU A 68 10.01 16.22 -1.34
CA GLU A 68 10.38 17.63 -1.16
C GLU A 68 9.22 18.58 -1.46
N THR A 69 8.36 18.20 -2.41
CA THR A 69 7.16 18.96 -2.77
C THR A 69 5.97 18.60 -1.87
N LEU A 70 5.76 17.31 -1.59
CA LEU A 70 4.61 16.83 -0.83
C LEU A 70 4.65 17.26 0.64
N GLN A 71 5.85 17.29 1.23
CA GLN A 71 6.13 17.65 2.63
C GLN A 71 5.10 17.08 3.61
N PRO A 72 4.94 15.73 3.65
CA PRO A 72 3.95 15.12 4.51
C PRO A 72 4.19 15.47 5.98
N GLN A 73 3.11 15.69 6.72
CA GLN A 73 3.21 16.00 8.15
C GLN A 73 3.91 14.85 8.90
N PRO A 74 4.68 15.13 9.97
CA PRO A 74 5.26 14.10 10.80
C PRO A 74 4.21 13.07 11.24
N GLY A 75 4.57 11.78 11.17
CA GLY A 75 3.69 10.68 11.58
C GLY A 75 2.62 10.33 10.55
N SER A 76 2.70 10.88 9.34
CA SER A 76 1.86 10.47 8.21
C SER A 76 2.11 9.01 7.82
N VAL A 77 1.08 8.37 7.27
CA VAL A 77 1.29 7.22 6.37
C VAL A 77 1.38 7.75 4.95
N LEU A 78 2.52 7.52 4.32
CA LEU A 78 2.74 7.80 2.91
C LEU A 78 2.46 6.54 2.11
N PHE A 79 1.49 6.61 1.21
CA PHE A 79 1.29 5.57 0.20
C PHE A 79 2.06 5.92 -1.06
N ILE A 80 2.77 4.94 -1.62
CA ILE A 80 3.42 5.06 -2.93
C ILE A 80 2.72 4.08 -3.86
N GLU A 81 1.83 4.59 -4.72
CA GLU A 81 1.22 3.79 -5.78
C GLU A 81 2.20 3.72 -6.95
N ASN A 82 2.90 2.59 -7.10
CA ASN A 82 3.88 2.38 -8.16
C ASN A 82 3.20 2.03 -9.49
N VAL A 83 3.94 2.12 -10.59
CA VAL A 83 3.48 1.75 -11.95
C VAL A 83 2.91 0.32 -11.96
N GLY A 84 1.84 0.09 -12.72
CA GLY A 84 1.24 -1.22 -12.91
C GLY A 84 2.20 -2.21 -13.58
N ASN A 85 3.04 -2.89 -12.80
CA ASN A 85 4.00 -3.87 -13.26
C ASN A 85 4.34 -4.87 -12.12
N LEU A 86 4.42 -6.16 -12.45
CA LEU A 86 4.84 -7.23 -11.52
C LEU A 86 6.32 -7.60 -11.63
N VAL A 87 7.06 -7.00 -12.58
CA VAL A 87 8.47 -7.32 -12.85
C VAL A 87 9.36 -6.20 -12.34
N CYS A 88 9.39 -5.05 -13.03
CA CYS A 88 10.36 -3.99 -12.74
C CYS A 88 10.33 -3.53 -11.27
N PRO A 89 9.17 -3.23 -10.65
CA PRO A 89 9.15 -2.62 -9.32
C PRO A 89 9.68 -3.51 -8.19
N ALA A 90 9.79 -4.83 -8.41
CA ALA A 90 10.35 -5.74 -7.41
C ALA A 90 11.84 -5.47 -7.13
N ALA A 91 12.57 -4.95 -8.12
CA ALA A 91 14.02 -4.73 -8.05
C ALA A 91 14.44 -3.37 -7.50
N PHE A 92 13.48 -2.49 -7.16
CA PHE A 92 13.78 -1.11 -6.75
C PHE A 92 13.27 -0.86 -5.33
N ASP A 93 14.20 -0.48 -4.46
CA ASP A 93 13.89 0.07 -3.13
C ASP A 93 13.59 1.57 -3.27
N LEU A 94 12.46 2.00 -2.72
CA LEU A 94 12.02 3.41 -2.73
C LEU A 94 12.23 4.08 -1.37
N GLY A 95 12.81 3.35 -0.40
CA GLY A 95 12.89 3.76 1.01
C GLY A 95 11.61 3.48 1.80
N GLU A 96 10.69 2.66 1.26
CA GLU A 96 9.45 2.31 1.93
C GLU A 96 9.66 1.41 3.14
N ALA A 97 8.80 1.57 4.14
CA ALA A 97 8.82 0.70 5.32
C ALA A 97 8.31 -0.72 5.04
N HIS A 98 7.44 -0.86 4.04
CA HIS A 98 6.78 -2.10 3.66
C HIS A 98 6.45 -2.12 2.16
N LYS A 99 6.65 -3.27 1.52
CA LYS A 99 6.17 -3.54 0.16
C LYS A 99 4.84 -4.29 0.22
N VAL A 100 3.84 -3.77 -0.51
CA VAL A 100 2.50 -4.35 -0.60
C VAL A 100 2.26 -4.87 -2.02
N ALA A 101 2.11 -6.18 -2.18
CA ALA A 101 1.66 -6.77 -3.44
C ALA A 101 0.13 -6.75 -3.50
N ILE A 102 -0.44 -6.36 -4.64
CA ILE A 102 -1.89 -6.49 -4.89
C ILE A 102 -2.05 -7.48 -6.04
N LEU A 103 -2.84 -8.52 -5.83
CA LEU A 103 -3.18 -9.52 -6.84
C LEU A 103 -4.70 -9.58 -6.94
N SER A 104 -5.26 -9.29 -8.11
CA SER A 104 -6.69 -9.48 -8.37
C SER A 104 -6.97 -10.93 -8.73
N ILE A 105 -8.08 -11.50 -8.24
CA ILE A 105 -8.48 -12.86 -8.63
C ILE A 105 -8.72 -13.02 -10.14
N THR A 106 -8.99 -11.93 -10.85
CA THR A 106 -9.14 -11.93 -12.32
C THR A 106 -7.82 -12.18 -13.07
N GLU A 107 -6.68 -12.20 -12.38
CA GLU A 107 -5.37 -12.38 -13.00
C GLU A 107 -4.96 -13.85 -13.08
N GLY A 108 -5.57 -14.74 -12.29
CA GLY A 108 -5.22 -16.16 -12.18
C GLY A 108 -4.28 -16.47 -11.01
N GLU A 109 -4.45 -17.63 -10.40
CA GLU A 109 -3.82 -18.03 -9.13
C GLU A 109 -2.31 -18.28 -9.23
N ASP A 110 -1.78 -18.45 -10.44
CA ASP A 110 -0.38 -18.78 -10.72
C ASP A 110 0.59 -17.58 -10.71
N LYS A 111 0.09 -16.36 -10.49
CA LYS A 111 0.94 -15.14 -10.50
C LYS A 111 2.10 -15.19 -9.50
N PRO A 112 1.93 -15.71 -8.27
CA PRO A 112 3.06 -15.74 -7.33
C PRO A 112 4.28 -16.50 -7.84
N ILE A 113 4.07 -17.67 -8.46
CA ILE A 113 5.18 -18.45 -9.02
C ILE A 113 5.68 -17.92 -10.36
N LYS A 114 4.85 -17.19 -11.12
CA LYS A 114 5.27 -16.56 -12.38
C LYS A 114 6.08 -15.28 -12.19
N TYR A 115 5.89 -14.57 -11.07
CA TYR A 115 6.56 -13.31 -10.77
C TYR A 115 7.19 -13.36 -9.37
N PRO A 116 8.08 -14.34 -9.09
CA PRO A 116 8.51 -14.65 -7.74
C PRO A 116 9.14 -13.47 -7.01
N ASP A 117 9.93 -12.64 -7.69
CA ASP A 117 10.63 -11.51 -7.07
C ASP A 117 9.67 -10.50 -6.40
N MET A 118 8.50 -10.25 -7.01
CA MET A 118 7.50 -9.35 -6.44
C MET A 118 6.93 -9.88 -5.12
N PHE A 119 6.63 -11.18 -5.07
CA PHE A 119 6.03 -11.80 -3.88
C PHE A 119 7.08 -12.16 -2.83
N ALA A 120 8.33 -12.39 -3.25
CA ALA A 120 9.47 -12.51 -2.35
C ALA A 120 9.76 -11.21 -1.60
N ALA A 121 9.64 -10.07 -2.28
CA ALA A 121 9.90 -8.75 -1.71
C ALA A 121 8.74 -8.17 -0.88
N ALA A 122 7.51 -8.69 -1.03
CA ALA A 122 6.34 -8.14 -0.36
C ALA A 122 6.15 -8.69 1.06
N ASP A 123 5.85 -7.82 2.03
CA ASP A 123 5.48 -8.23 3.40
C ASP A 123 4.04 -8.74 3.46
N VAL A 124 3.18 -8.16 2.63
CA VAL A 124 1.76 -8.47 2.56
C VAL A 124 1.29 -8.51 1.11
N MET A 125 0.48 -9.52 0.80
CA MET A 125 -0.28 -9.61 -0.44
C MET A 125 -1.76 -9.38 -0.14
N LEU A 126 -2.34 -8.39 -0.81
CA LEU A 126 -3.78 -8.16 -0.86
C LEU A 126 -4.37 -8.93 -2.05
N LEU A 127 -5.12 -10.00 -1.76
CA LEU A 127 -5.87 -10.74 -2.78
C LEU A 127 -7.20 -10.01 -3.00
N ASN A 128 -7.26 -9.18 -4.04
CA ASN A 128 -8.33 -8.23 -4.29
C ASN A 128 -9.43 -8.79 -5.23
N LYS A 129 -10.57 -8.10 -5.23
CA LYS A 129 -11.78 -8.41 -6.02
C LYS A 129 -12.42 -9.74 -5.68
N ILE A 130 -12.33 -10.17 -4.42
CA ILE A 130 -12.92 -11.44 -3.96
C ILE A 130 -14.45 -11.50 -4.15
N ASP A 131 -15.10 -10.34 -4.32
CA ASP A 131 -16.52 -10.26 -4.70
C ASP A 131 -16.83 -10.93 -6.04
N LEU A 132 -15.83 -11.19 -6.88
CA LEU A 132 -16.00 -11.88 -8.17
C LEU A 132 -15.77 -13.40 -8.09
N LEU A 133 -15.42 -13.96 -6.92
CA LEU A 133 -15.22 -15.42 -6.77
C LEU A 133 -16.43 -16.25 -7.24
N PRO A 134 -17.70 -15.87 -7.01
CA PRO A 134 -18.84 -16.62 -7.53
C PRO A 134 -18.95 -16.68 -9.06
N HIS A 135 -18.11 -15.91 -9.78
CA HIS A 135 -18.15 -15.78 -11.23
C HIS A 135 -16.88 -16.29 -11.91
N LEU A 136 -15.91 -16.79 -11.16
CA LEU A 136 -14.58 -17.17 -11.66
C LEU A 136 -14.16 -18.52 -11.10
N ASP A 137 -13.56 -19.35 -11.95
CA ASP A 137 -12.87 -20.57 -11.53
C ASP A 137 -11.47 -20.19 -11.01
N PHE A 138 -11.41 -19.64 -9.79
CA PHE A 138 -10.18 -19.25 -9.12
C PHE A 138 -9.98 -20.03 -7.82
N ASP A 139 -8.87 -20.74 -7.70
CA ASP A 139 -8.52 -21.46 -6.47
C ASP A 139 -7.73 -20.55 -5.52
N VAL A 140 -8.43 -20.03 -4.51
CA VAL A 140 -7.88 -19.13 -3.48
C VAL A 140 -6.78 -19.80 -2.67
N GLU A 141 -6.98 -21.06 -2.26
CA GLU A 141 -6.03 -21.75 -1.39
C GLU A 141 -4.75 -22.08 -2.16
N ARG A 142 -4.87 -22.46 -3.43
CA ARG A 142 -3.71 -22.69 -4.31
C ARG A 142 -2.93 -21.40 -4.56
N CYS A 143 -3.60 -20.27 -4.75
CA CYS A 143 -2.93 -18.97 -4.87
C CYS A 143 -2.11 -18.65 -3.60
N ILE A 144 -2.69 -18.91 -2.42
CA ILE A 144 -2.04 -18.67 -1.13
C ILE A 144 -0.85 -19.62 -0.94
N GLU A 145 -0.99 -20.89 -1.30
CA GLU A 145 0.10 -21.86 -1.28
C GLU A 145 1.27 -21.39 -2.16
N PHE A 146 0.98 -20.97 -3.40
CA PHE A 146 1.99 -20.43 -4.30
C PHE A 146 2.70 -19.19 -3.75
N ALA A 147 1.97 -18.25 -3.15
CA ALA A 147 2.57 -17.09 -2.51
C ALA A 147 3.50 -17.50 -1.35
N ARG A 148 3.05 -18.42 -0.48
CA ARG A 148 3.84 -18.89 0.67
C ARG A 148 5.05 -19.74 0.29
N ARG A 149 5.00 -20.42 -0.85
CA ARG A 149 6.17 -21.14 -1.40
C ARG A 149 7.28 -20.18 -1.82
N ILE A 150 6.93 -18.99 -2.29
CA ILE A 150 7.89 -17.94 -2.65
C ILE A 150 8.36 -17.18 -1.40
N ASN A 151 7.43 -16.80 -0.53
CA ASN A 151 7.71 -16.10 0.71
C ASN A 151 6.93 -16.73 1.87
N PRO A 152 7.55 -17.59 2.69
CA PRO A 152 6.87 -18.24 3.82
C PRO A 152 6.33 -17.28 4.88
N ALA A 153 6.87 -16.05 4.95
CA ALA A 153 6.46 -15.04 5.92
C ALA A 153 5.38 -14.09 5.39
N ILE A 154 5.01 -14.16 4.11
CA ILE A 154 4.05 -13.24 3.51
C ILE A 154 2.69 -13.32 4.20
N GLN A 155 2.17 -12.17 4.61
CA GLN A 155 0.80 -12.08 5.10
C GLN A 155 -0.16 -11.98 3.93
N ILE A 156 -1.29 -12.69 4.00
CA ILE A 156 -2.33 -12.62 2.96
C ILE A 156 -3.59 -12.03 3.56
N ILE A 157 -4.11 -10.98 2.93
CA ILE A 157 -5.40 -10.39 3.29
C ILE A 157 -6.31 -10.44 2.06
N LYS A 158 -7.45 -11.13 2.20
CA LYS A 158 -8.48 -11.21 1.16
C LYS A 158 -9.34 -9.96 1.25
N VAL A 159 -9.47 -9.22 0.15
CA VAL A 159 -10.21 -7.95 0.15
C VAL A 159 -11.10 -7.80 -1.08
N SER A 160 -12.17 -7.03 -0.94
CA SER A 160 -12.84 -6.38 -2.05
C SER A 160 -12.91 -4.89 -1.77
N ALA A 161 -12.13 -4.11 -2.53
CA ALA A 161 -12.23 -2.65 -2.47
C ALA A 161 -13.62 -2.14 -2.88
N LYS A 162 -14.39 -2.94 -3.65
CA LYS A 162 -15.75 -2.61 -4.10
C LYS A 162 -16.77 -2.77 -2.99
N THR A 163 -16.79 -3.93 -2.33
CA THR A 163 -17.81 -4.22 -1.29
C THR A 163 -17.37 -3.76 0.10
N GLY A 164 -16.06 -3.59 0.32
CA GLY A 164 -15.46 -3.34 1.63
C GLY A 164 -15.11 -4.61 2.40
N GLU A 165 -15.41 -5.80 1.87
CA GLU A 165 -15.06 -7.07 2.50
C GLU A 165 -13.54 -7.14 2.73
N GLY A 166 -13.13 -7.52 3.95
CA GLY A 166 -11.72 -7.67 4.34
C GLY A 166 -10.93 -6.38 4.52
N MET A 167 -11.48 -5.21 4.15
CA MET A 167 -10.76 -3.93 4.25
C MET A 167 -10.42 -3.55 5.70
N GLU A 168 -11.24 -3.95 6.67
CA GLU A 168 -10.94 -3.71 8.09
C GLU A 168 -9.66 -4.41 8.55
N GLN A 169 -9.38 -5.64 8.08
CA GLN A 169 -8.14 -6.33 8.39
C GLN A 169 -6.93 -5.60 7.79
N TRP A 170 -7.08 -5.05 6.59
CA TRP A 170 -6.07 -4.21 5.95
C TRP A 170 -5.81 -2.91 6.75
N TYR A 171 -6.86 -2.26 7.24
CA TYR A 171 -6.75 -1.05 8.06
C TYR A 171 -6.06 -1.30 9.41
N GLN A 172 -6.36 -2.44 10.04
CA GLN A 172 -5.69 -2.88 11.26
C GLN A 172 -4.21 -3.14 11.02
N TRP A 173 -3.88 -3.83 9.92
CA TRP A 173 -2.50 -4.07 9.52
C TRP A 173 -1.71 -2.76 9.35
N LEU A 174 -2.29 -1.78 8.64
CA LEU A 174 -1.69 -0.45 8.48
C LEU A 174 -1.48 0.26 9.83
N THR A 175 -2.49 0.24 10.68
CA THR A 175 -2.47 0.94 11.98
C THR A 175 -1.42 0.36 12.91
N LEU A 176 -1.30 -0.98 12.97
CA LEU A 176 -0.32 -1.67 13.80
C LEU A 176 1.11 -1.40 13.32
N ASN A 177 1.38 -1.50 12.02
CA ASN A 177 2.71 -1.23 11.47
C ASN A 177 3.10 0.25 11.64
N ARG A 178 2.15 1.18 11.46
CA ARG A 178 2.36 2.60 11.77
C ARG A 178 2.74 2.80 13.25
N GLN A 179 1.98 2.22 14.18
CA GLN A 179 2.25 2.35 15.62
C GLN A 179 3.64 1.81 15.97
N SER A 180 3.98 0.61 15.51
CA SER A 180 5.29 -0.01 15.71
C SER A 180 6.45 0.90 15.26
N ARG A 181 6.30 1.57 14.10
CA ARG A 181 7.31 2.48 13.55
C ARG A 181 7.42 3.81 14.30
N LEU A 182 6.34 4.28 14.93
CA LEU A 182 6.35 5.53 15.69
C LEU A 182 6.91 5.33 17.10
N ILE A 183 6.78 4.13 17.67
CA ILE A 183 7.39 3.77 18.95
C ILE A 183 8.92 3.86 18.79
N GLY A 184 9.53 4.78 19.53
CA GLY A 184 10.97 5.02 19.51
C GLY A 184 11.47 5.99 18.42
N HIS A 185 10.58 6.57 17.60
CA HIS A 185 10.97 7.60 16.65
C HIS A 185 11.25 8.92 17.40
N PRO A 186 12.42 9.59 17.20
CA PRO A 186 12.82 10.76 18.00
C PRO A 186 11.78 11.88 18.03
N ALA A 187 11.16 12.15 16.88
CA ALA A 187 10.10 13.16 16.74
C ALA A 187 8.80 12.84 17.51
N PHE A 188 8.65 11.62 18.04
CA PHE A 188 7.46 11.13 18.75
C PHE A 188 7.76 10.53 20.13
N ALA A 189 9.01 10.62 20.59
CA ALA A 189 9.45 10.05 21.87
C ALA A 189 9.01 10.88 23.09
N GLU A 190 8.68 12.17 22.92
CA GLU A 190 8.40 13.09 24.03
C GLU A 190 6.95 13.01 24.59
N GLY A 191 6.06 12.23 23.99
CA GLY A 191 4.65 12.13 24.42
C GLY A 191 4.37 11.23 25.63
N ALA A 192 5.37 10.52 26.17
CA ALA A 192 5.17 9.50 27.20
C ALA A 192 5.45 9.97 28.63
N ASN A 193 5.93 11.21 28.85
CA ASN A 193 6.49 11.63 30.15
C ASN A 193 5.86 12.89 30.80
N THR A 194 4.66 13.31 30.40
CA THR A 194 4.02 14.53 30.98
C THR A 194 2.71 14.27 31.73
N ALA A 195 2.41 13.02 32.11
CA ALA A 195 1.19 12.67 32.84
C ALA A 195 1.35 12.52 34.37
N GLU A 196 2.49 12.89 34.96
CA GLU A 196 2.72 12.72 36.42
C GLU A 196 2.90 14.00 37.25
N ASP A 197 2.92 15.19 36.65
CA ASP A 197 3.19 16.42 37.40
C ASP A 197 1.97 17.36 37.48
N THR A 198 0.93 16.94 38.22
CA THR A 198 -0.13 17.84 38.74
C THR A 198 -0.95 17.18 39.84
N ARG A 199 -0.28 16.64 40.87
CA ARG A 199 -0.90 16.42 42.19
C ARG A 199 0.14 16.63 43.27
N HIS A 200 0.35 17.88 43.68
CA HIS A 200 0.55 18.31 45.08
C HIS A 200 0.77 19.83 45.09
N ALA A 201 -0.34 20.55 45.28
CA ALA A 201 -0.39 21.86 45.91
C ALA A 201 -1.42 21.77 47.03
#